data_AF-A0A920NFD0-F1
#
_entry.id   AF-A0A920NFD0-F1
#
_cell.length_a   1.000
_cell.length_b   1.000
_cell.length_c   1.000
_cell.angle_alpha   90.00
_cell.angle_beta   90.00
_cell.angle_gamma   90.00
#
_symmetry.space_group_name_H-M   'P 1'
#
loop_
_entity.id
_entity.type
_entity.pdbx_description
1 polymer ?
#
loop_
_entity_poly.entity_id
_entity_poly.type
_entity_poly.pdbx_seq_one_letter_code
_entity_poly.pdbx_strand_id
1 'polypeptide(L)'
;MVKARTPEDVDVMLNHVNSVQEEMRDHEKHAKQLGMSREDLLAYPMGPLKYSYTRHQLASAYDGSLGDTQAAILACQWGYAEAVQRLLAEHTLEDNNPYAEWWAYHSDPGHREGLEKAFDLLDRQAAISTEHQKQIMADIFMTSVQHETMLWDEYYNMSQWETYPTE
;
A
#
# COMPACT_ATOMS: atom_id res chain seq x y z
N MET A 1 -0.01 -21.42 11.09
CA MET A 1 1.45 -21.47 11.28
C MET A 1 2.01 -20.17 10.70
N VAL A 2 2.99 -19.52 11.35
CA VAL A 2 3.59 -18.27 10.84
C VAL A 2 4.42 -18.59 9.59
N LYS A 3 4.35 -17.73 8.55
CA LYS A 3 5.01 -17.95 7.24
C LYS A 3 6.47 -17.49 7.20
N ALA A 4 6.80 -16.45 7.98
CA ALA A 4 8.17 -16.01 8.21
C ALA A 4 8.98 -17.09 8.95
N ARG A 5 10.17 -17.42 8.42
CA ARG A 5 11.01 -18.52 8.95
C ARG A 5 12.25 -18.03 9.68
N THR A 6 12.58 -16.76 9.55
CA THR A 6 13.73 -16.13 10.19
C THR A 6 13.30 -14.92 11.02
N PRO A 7 14.03 -14.54 12.08
CA PRO A 7 13.77 -13.30 12.81
C PRO A 7 13.79 -12.07 11.90
N GLU A 8 14.73 -12.04 10.94
CA GLU A 8 14.83 -10.98 9.94
C GLU A 8 13.54 -10.83 9.11
N ASP A 9 12.95 -11.94 8.64
CA ASP A 9 11.65 -11.89 7.93
C ASP A 9 10.53 -11.35 8.82
N VAL A 10 10.52 -11.73 10.10
CA VAL A 10 9.53 -11.23 11.06
C VAL A 10 9.69 -9.72 11.24
N ASP A 11 10.92 -9.23 11.36
CA ASP A 11 11.21 -7.80 11.54
C ASP A 11 10.75 -6.98 10.31
N VAL A 12 10.96 -7.47 9.08
CA VAL A 12 10.44 -6.81 7.88
C VAL A 12 8.91 -6.73 7.90
N MET A 13 8.22 -7.83 8.24
CA MET A 13 6.76 -7.83 8.31
C MET A 13 6.22 -6.92 9.43
N LEU A 14 6.91 -6.82 10.56
CA LEU A 14 6.57 -5.88 11.64
C LEU A 14 6.80 -4.42 11.23
N ASN A 15 7.85 -4.14 10.46
CA ASN A 15 8.09 -2.81 9.91
C ASN A 15 6.94 -2.36 9.00
N HIS A 16 6.36 -3.24 8.18
CA HIS A 16 5.16 -2.92 7.40
C HIS A 16 3.99 -2.49 8.29
N VAL A 17 3.75 -3.21 9.40
CA VAL A 17 2.66 -2.87 10.34
C VAL A 17 2.92 -1.52 11.01
N ASN A 18 4.15 -1.25 11.43
CA ASN A 18 4.52 0.02 12.07
C ASN A 18 4.40 1.20 11.10
N SER A 19 4.86 1.04 9.85
CA SER A 19 4.76 2.07 8.81
C SER A 19 3.29 2.44 8.53
N VAL A 20 2.39 1.46 8.46
CA VAL A 20 0.95 1.74 8.32
C VAL A 20 0.41 2.51 9.52
N GLN A 21 0.85 2.21 10.75
CA GLN A 21 0.40 2.95 11.93
C GLN A 21 0.88 4.42 11.92
N GLU A 22 2.09 4.67 11.45
CA GLU A 22 2.63 6.02 11.29
C GLU A 22 1.85 6.78 10.22
N GLU A 23 1.64 6.17 9.05
CA GLU A 23 0.84 6.75 7.97
C GLU A 23 -0.58 7.12 8.43
N MET A 24 -1.25 6.26 9.22
CA MET A 24 -2.59 6.57 9.73
C MET A 24 -2.60 7.78 10.68
N ARG A 25 -1.53 8.01 11.46
CA ARG A 25 -1.41 9.20 12.31
C ARG A 25 -1.27 10.47 11.47
N ASP A 26 -0.55 10.38 10.35
CA ASP A 26 -0.40 11.49 9.41
C ASP A 26 -1.73 11.82 8.72
N HIS A 27 -2.51 10.81 8.32
CA HIS A 27 -3.87 11.04 7.79
C HIS A 27 -4.79 11.70 8.82
N GLU A 28 -4.77 11.24 10.08
CA GLU A 28 -5.56 11.87 11.16
C GLU A 28 -5.11 13.32 11.42
N LYS A 29 -3.80 13.61 11.38
CA LYS A 29 -3.25 14.97 11.48
C LYS A 29 -3.76 15.85 10.33
N HIS A 30 -3.67 15.36 9.09
CA HIS A 30 -4.11 16.10 7.91
C HIS A 30 -5.62 16.38 7.93
N ALA A 31 -6.43 15.36 8.26
CA ALA A 31 -7.88 15.50 8.40
C ALA A 31 -8.26 16.57 9.44
N LYS A 32 -7.55 16.62 10.58
CA LYS A 32 -7.75 17.63 11.61
C LYS A 32 -7.45 19.05 11.12
N GLN A 33 -6.44 19.24 10.28
CA GLN A 33 -6.13 20.55 9.67
C GLN A 33 -7.28 21.02 8.75
N LEU A 34 -8.03 20.08 8.17
CA LEU A 34 -9.22 20.34 7.36
C LEU A 34 -10.53 20.42 8.19
N GLY A 35 -10.44 20.33 9.52
CA GLY A 35 -11.60 20.40 10.41
C GLY A 35 -12.39 19.10 10.55
N MET A 36 -11.83 17.96 10.11
CA MET A 36 -12.46 16.64 10.25
C MET A 36 -11.95 15.92 11.51
N SER A 37 -12.85 15.20 12.17
CA SER A 37 -12.55 14.31 13.28
C SER A 37 -12.17 12.90 12.80
N ARG A 38 -11.64 12.09 13.71
CA ARG A 38 -11.38 10.67 13.42
C ARG A 38 -12.68 9.91 13.19
N GLU A 39 -13.73 10.27 13.90
CA GLU A 39 -15.07 9.73 13.74
C GLU A 39 -15.61 10.01 12.33
N ASP A 40 -15.35 11.20 11.78
CA ASP A 40 -15.73 11.53 10.41
C ASP A 40 -15.01 10.63 9.40
N LEU A 41 -13.71 10.36 9.60
CA LEU A 41 -12.95 9.44 8.73
C LEU A 41 -13.52 8.01 8.79
N LEU A 42 -13.85 7.52 9.98
CA LEU A 42 -14.36 6.16 10.20
C LEU A 42 -15.82 5.98 9.73
N ALA A 43 -16.56 7.07 9.52
CA ALA A 43 -17.94 7.03 9.03
C ALA A 43 -18.03 6.65 7.55
N TYR A 44 -16.95 6.79 6.77
CA TYR A 44 -16.94 6.45 5.35
C TYR A 44 -16.79 4.94 5.14
N PRO A 45 -17.73 4.28 4.44
CA PRO A 45 -17.63 2.87 4.14
C PRO A 45 -16.51 2.61 3.12
N MET A 46 -15.91 1.42 3.19
CA MET A 46 -14.95 0.95 2.20
C MET A 46 -15.62 0.78 0.83
N GLY A 47 -15.04 1.40 -0.21
CA GLY A 47 -15.49 1.24 -1.60
C GLY A 47 -15.30 -0.17 -2.17
N PRO A 48 -16.04 -0.54 -3.22
CA PRO A 48 -15.99 -1.87 -3.84
C PRO A 48 -14.60 -2.29 -4.36
N LEU A 49 -13.82 -1.40 -5.01
CA LEU A 49 -12.48 -1.79 -5.49
C LEU A 49 -11.49 -1.91 -4.34
N LYS A 50 -11.54 -1.02 -3.35
CA LYS A 50 -10.72 -1.20 -2.13
C LYS A 50 -11.05 -2.49 -1.41
N TYR A 51 -12.33 -2.85 -1.33
CA TYR A 51 -12.75 -4.13 -0.78
C TYR A 51 -12.15 -5.30 -1.57
N SER A 52 -12.29 -5.30 -2.90
CA SER A 52 -11.68 -6.30 -3.78
C SER A 52 -10.17 -6.44 -3.55
N TYR A 53 -9.46 -5.31 -3.46
CA TYR A 53 -8.02 -5.32 -3.26
C TYR A 53 -7.64 -5.93 -1.90
N THR A 54 -8.36 -5.59 -0.82
CA THR A 54 -8.11 -6.23 0.48
C THR A 54 -8.37 -7.74 0.44
N ARG A 55 -9.34 -8.21 -0.36
CA ARG A 55 -9.57 -9.65 -0.54
C ARG A 55 -8.42 -10.32 -1.28
N HIS A 56 -7.89 -9.69 -2.32
CA HIS A 56 -6.68 -10.15 -3.02
C HIS A 56 -5.51 -10.31 -2.05
N GLN A 57 -5.20 -9.25 -1.28
CA GLN A 57 -4.12 -9.28 -0.29
C GLN A 57 -4.34 -10.36 0.78
N LEU A 58 -5.55 -10.49 1.30
CA LEU A 58 -5.88 -11.52 2.29
C LEU A 58 -5.81 -12.94 1.71
N ALA A 59 -6.22 -13.16 0.46
CA ALA A 59 -6.11 -14.46 -0.19
C ALA A 59 -4.65 -14.87 -0.38
N SER A 60 -3.80 -13.96 -0.88
CA SER A 60 -2.34 -14.17 -0.97
C SER A 60 -1.73 -14.44 0.41
N ALA A 61 -2.17 -13.71 1.44
CA ALA A 61 -1.70 -13.88 2.81
C ALA A 61 -2.25 -15.12 3.51
N TYR A 62 -3.38 -15.68 3.08
CA TYR A 62 -3.99 -16.86 3.70
C TYR A 62 -3.46 -18.14 3.05
N ASP A 63 -3.62 -18.27 1.72
CA ASP A 63 -3.29 -19.48 0.98
C ASP A 63 -1.85 -19.52 0.45
N GLY A 64 -1.24 -18.35 0.24
CA GLY A 64 0.08 -18.23 -0.40
C GLY A 64 1.28 -18.44 0.51
N SER A 65 2.46 -18.23 -0.04
CA SER A 65 3.75 -18.16 0.66
C SER A 65 3.98 -16.78 1.28
N LEU A 66 5.10 -16.62 2.00
CA LEU A 66 5.54 -15.29 2.44
C LEU A 66 5.85 -14.38 1.25
N GLY A 67 6.46 -14.93 0.19
CA GLY A 67 6.74 -14.18 -1.05
C GLY A 67 5.45 -13.68 -1.72
N ASP A 68 4.41 -14.52 -1.77
CA ASP A 68 3.10 -14.14 -2.31
C ASP A 68 2.44 -13.03 -1.46
N THR A 69 2.59 -13.11 -0.13
CA THR A 69 2.11 -12.08 0.79
C THR A 69 2.84 -10.76 0.55
N GLN A 70 4.18 -10.81 0.46
CA GLN A 70 5.01 -9.63 0.22
C GLN A 70 4.67 -8.99 -1.12
N ALA A 71 4.58 -9.78 -2.18
CA ALA A 71 4.21 -9.32 -3.52
C ALA A 71 2.85 -8.62 -3.53
N ALA A 72 1.87 -9.12 -2.75
CA ALA A 72 0.52 -8.54 -2.71
C ALA A 72 0.46 -7.16 -2.05
N ILE A 73 1.35 -6.88 -1.09
CA ILE A 73 1.35 -5.61 -0.33
C ILE A 73 2.40 -4.60 -0.83
N LEU A 74 3.41 -5.05 -1.59
CA LEU A 74 4.52 -4.21 -2.03
C LEU A 74 4.11 -3.08 -2.98
N ALA A 75 3.05 -3.29 -3.76
CA ALA A 75 2.63 -2.34 -4.79
C ALA A 75 2.30 -0.95 -4.25
N CYS A 76 1.76 -0.83 -3.03
CA CYS A 76 1.51 0.48 -2.43
C CYS A 76 2.83 1.20 -2.15
N GLN A 77 3.69 0.64 -1.31
CA GLN A 77 4.92 1.28 -0.86
C GLN A 77 5.85 1.65 -2.03
N TRP A 78 5.99 0.73 -2.99
CA TRP A 78 6.80 0.96 -4.19
C TRP A 78 6.14 1.98 -5.12
N GLY A 79 4.84 1.80 -5.42
CA GLY A 79 4.12 2.65 -6.37
C GLY A 79 4.10 4.13 -5.95
N TYR A 80 3.84 4.40 -4.68
CA TYR A 80 3.84 5.78 -4.16
C TYR A 80 5.24 6.41 -4.18
N ALA A 81 6.29 5.66 -3.82
CA ALA A 81 7.67 6.15 -3.87
C ALA A 81 8.09 6.49 -5.31
N GLU A 82 7.75 5.64 -6.29
CA GLU A 82 8.02 5.89 -7.71
C GLU A 82 7.23 7.08 -8.26
N ALA A 83 5.94 7.18 -7.92
CA ALA A 83 5.09 8.28 -8.36
C ALA A 83 5.64 9.63 -7.87
N VAL A 84 6.00 9.73 -6.60
CA VAL A 84 6.55 10.97 -6.03
C VAL A 84 7.93 11.31 -6.61
N GLN A 85 8.81 10.33 -6.81
CA GLN A 85 10.10 10.58 -7.46
C GLN A 85 9.93 11.15 -8.87
N ARG A 86 8.98 10.64 -9.66
CA ARG A 86 8.69 11.18 -11.00
C ARG A 86 8.10 12.58 -10.93
N LEU A 87 7.16 12.81 -10.02
CA LEU A 87 6.55 14.12 -9.81
C LEU A 87 7.60 15.18 -9.43
N LEU A 88 8.55 14.84 -8.56
CA LEU A 88 9.67 15.72 -8.18
C LEU A 88 10.66 15.99 -9.33
N ALA A 89 10.79 15.08 -10.29
CA ALA A 89 11.64 15.27 -11.46
C ALA A 89 10.97 16.16 -12.53
N GLU A 90 9.65 16.12 -12.62
CA GLU A 90 8.85 16.81 -13.65
C GLU A 90 8.28 18.15 -13.18
N HIS A 91 8.13 18.34 -11.86
CA HIS A 91 7.48 19.51 -11.28
C HIS A 91 8.28 20.12 -10.13
N THR A 92 8.12 21.43 -9.94
CA THR A 92 8.61 22.14 -8.75
C THR A 92 7.49 22.25 -7.72
N LEU A 93 7.75 21.85 -6.48
CA LEU A 93 6.83 22.07 -5.36
C LEU A 93 6.75 23.56 -5.05
N GLU A 94 5.56 24.14 -5.19
CA GLU A 94 5.28 25.50 -4.74
C GLU A 94 5.12 25.55 -3.21
N ASP A 95 5.51 26.65 -2.59
CA ASP A 95 5.48 26.84 -1.12
C ASP A 95 4.09 26.63 -0.50
N ASN A 96 3.01 26.80 -1.28
CA ASN A 96 1.62 26.65 -0.83
C ASN A 96 0.92 25.39 -1.39
N ASN A 97 1.68 24.41 -1.91
CA ASN A 97 1.08 23.20 -2.45
C ASN A 97 0.41 22.38 -1.32
N PRO A 98 -0.91 22.12 -1.39
CA PRO A 98 -1.64 21.39 -0.34
C PRO A 98 -1.17 19.94 -0.19
N TYR A 99 -0.43 19.39 -1.16
CA TYR A 99 0.10 18.03 -1.15
C TYR A 99 1.58 17.94 -0.76
N ALA A 100 2.21 19.05 -0.35
CA ALA A 100 3.64 19.07 -0.03
C ALA A 100 4.03 18.08 1.07
N GLU A 101 3.22 17.94 2.13
CA GLU A 101 3.47 16.96 3.20
C GLU A 101 3.44 15.52 2.66
N TRP A 102 2.54 15.21 1.73
CA TRP A 102 2.42 13.89 1.12
C TRP A 102 3.59 13.53 0.21
N TRP A 103 4.08 14.50 -0.58
CA TRP A 103 5.29 14.33 -1.39
C TRP A 103 6.51 14.14 -0.47
N ALA A 104 6.62 14.91 0.61
CA ALA A 104 7.70 14.77 1.57
C ALA A 104 7.73 13.37 2.21
N TYR A 105 6.57 12.85 2.63
CA TYR A 105 6.47 11.52 3.23
C TYR A 105 6.96 10.40 2.29
N HIS A 106 6.46 10.35 1.05
CA HIS A 106 6.82 9.29 0.10
C HIS A 106 8.19 9.47 -0.57
N SER A 107 8.81 10.64 -0.42
CA SER A 107 10.20 10.89 -0.83
C SER A 107 11.21 10.75 0.31
N ASP A 108 10.74 10.47 1.53
CA ASP A 108 11.58 10.37 2.72
C ASP A 108 12.57 9.18 2.60
N PRO A 109 13.86 9.38 2.97
CA PRO A 109 14.86 8.31 2.95
C PRO A 109 14.50 7.10 3.82
N GLY A 110 13.80 7.28 4.94
CA GLY A 110 13.34 6.19 5.82
C GLY A 110 12.29 5.31 5.15
N HIS A 111 11.38 5.91 4.37
CA HIS A 111 10.44 5.15 3.53
C HIS A 111 11.18 4.26 2.52
N ARG A 112 12.27 4.78 1.94
CA ARG A 112 13.12 4.03 1.02
C ARG A 112 13.85 2.86 1.70
N GLU A 113 14.36 3.04 2.91
CA GLU A 113 14.99 1.95 3.66
C GLU A 113 14.00 0.80 3.94
N GLY A 114 12.76 1.14 4.33
CA GLY A 114 11.70 0.16 4.52
C GLY A 114 11.36 -0.60 3.23
N LEU A 115 11.34 0.11 2.10
CA LEU A 115 11.10 -0.47 0.78
C LEU A 115 12.26 -1.37 0.31
N GLU A 116 13.51 -1.01 0.58
CA GLU A 116 14.68 -1.84 0.26
C GLU A 116 14.63 -3.18 1.01
N LYS A 117 14.30 -3.16 2.31
CA LYS A 117 14.09 -4.40 3.10
C LYS A 117 12.95 -5.26 2.56
N ALA A 118 11.90 -4.62 2.04
CA ALA A 118 10.77 -5.29 1.42
C ALA A 118 11.17 -6.02 0.12
N PHE A 119 12.02 -5.38 -0.70
CA PHE A 119 12.60 -6.01 -1.89
C PHE A 119 13.53 -7.16 -1.53
N ASP A 120 14.44 -6.96 -0.57
CA ASP A 120 15.37 -7.99 -0.12
C ASP A 120 14.62 -9.24 0.39
N LEU A 121 13.50 -9.05 1.10
CA LEU A 121 12.66 -10.17 1.52
C LEU A 121 12.06 -10.90 0.32
N LEU A 122 11.49 -10.19 -0.65
CA LEU A 122 10.91 -10.80 -1.84
C LEU A 122 11.97 -11.55 -2.67
N ASP A 123 13.16 -10.96 -2.85
CA ASP A 123 14.28 -11.57 -3.56
C ASP A 123 14.76 -12.86 -2.87
N ARG A 124 14.85 -12.86 -1.54
CA ARG A 124 15.17 -14.08 -0.77
C ARG A 124 14.12 -15.17 -0.92
N GLN A 125 12.83 -14.82 -0.95
CA GLN A 125 11.75 -15.78 -1.22
C GLN A 125 11.79 -16.29 -2.67
N ALA A 126 12.08 -15.43 -3.64
CA ALA A 126 12.21 -15.79 -5.04
C ALA A 126 13.41 -16.73 -5.28
N ALA A 127 14.54 -16.50 -4.61
CA ALA A 127 15.76 -17.29 -4.76
C ALA A 127 15.57 -18.78 -4.40
N ILE A 128 14.67 -19.09 -3.47
CA ILE A 128 14.34 -20.47 -3.06
C ILE A 128 13.10 -21.05 -3.77
N SER A 129 12.51 -20.28 -4.68
CA SER A 129 11.27 -20.63 -5.37
C SER A 129 11.53 -21.20 -6.77
N THR A 130 10.62 -22.06 -7.22
CA THR A 130 10.57 -22.52 -8.62
C THR A 130 10.15 -21.38 -9.56
N GLU A 131 10.43 -21.52 -10.86
CA GLU A 131 10.01 -20.52 -11.86
C GLU A 131 8.49 -20.32 -11.88
N HIS A 132 7.70 -21.38 -11.66
CA HIS A 132 6.25 -21.25 -11.56
C HIS A 132 5.82 -20.41 -10.35
N GLN A 133 6.45 -20.60 -9.19
CA GLN A 133 6.18 -19.79 -8.00
C GLN A 133 6.61 -18.33 -8.17
N LYS A 134 7.74 -18.07 -8.84
CA LYS A 134 8.16 -16.71 -9.20
C LYS A 134 7.14 -16.03 -10.10
N GLN A 135 6.60 -16.76 -11.08
CA GLN A 135 5.53 -16.22 -11.94
C GLN A 135 4.28 -15.89 -11.13
N ILE A 136 3.87 -16.75 -10.19
CA ILE A 136 2.75 -16.46 -9.29
C ILE A 136 2.98 -15.18 -8.49
N MET A 137 4.17 -15.00 -7.89
CA MET A 137 4.53 -13.78 -7.17
C MET A 137 4.45 -12.54 -8.07
N ALA A 138 4.96 -12.63 -9.31
CA ALA A 138 4.89 -11.55 -10.29
C ALA A 138 3.44 -11.20 -10.67
N ASP A 139 2.59 -12.21 -10.90
CA ASP A 139 1.18 -12.02 -11.24
C ASP A 139 0.40 -11.38 -10.08
N ILE A 140 0.69 -11.79 -8.84
CA ILE A 140 0.12 -11.20 -7.63
C ILE A 140 0.51 -9.73 -7.52
N PHE A 141 1.79 -9.41 -7.70
CA PHE A 141 2.29 -8.04 -7.66
C PHE A 141 1.63 -7.18 -8.75
N MET A 142 1.55 -7.68 -9.98
CA MET A 142 0.92 -6.93 -11.08
C MET A 142 -0.58 -6.70 -10.85
N THR A 143 -1.28 -7.67 -10.26
CA THR A 143 -2.68 -7.49 -9.85
C THR A 143 -2.79 -6.40 -8.79
N SER A 144 -1.86 -6.33 -7.83
CA SER A 144 -1.81 -5.27 -6.83
C SER A 144 -1.56 -3.89 -7.45
N VAL A 145 -0.66 -3.79 -8.44
CA VAL A 145 -0.42 -2.54 -9.19
C VAL A 145 -1.66 -2.08 -9.96
N GLN A 146 -2.39 -3.01 -10.58
CA GLN A 146 -3.65 -2.71 -11.27
C GLN A 146 -4.70 -2.15 -10.30
N HIS A 147 -4.84 -2.76 -9.12
CA HIS A 147 -5.74 -2.24 -8.08
C HIS A 147 -5.32 -0.83 -7.62
N GLU A 148 -4.04 -0.60 -7.28
CA GLU A 148 -3.56 0.74 -6.88
C GLU A 148 -3.83 1.79 -7.97
N THR A 149 -3.63 1.43 -9.24
CA THR A 149 -3.89 2.35 -10.36
C THR A 149 -5.38 2.72 -10.44
N MET A 150 -6.28 1.73 -10.33
CA MET A 150 -7.73 1.96 -10.39
C MET A 150 -8.29 2.67 -9.15
N LEU A 151 -7.64 2.51 -8.00
CA LEU A 151 -8.09 3.09 -6.74
C LEU A 151 -8.04 4.61 -6.72
N TRP A 152 -7.12 5.23 -7.46
CA TRP A 152 -7.08 6.68 -7.60
C TRP A 152 -8.39 7.26 -8.13
N ASP A 153 -8.95 6.65 -9.16
CA ASP A 153 -10.25 7.05 -9.72
C ASP A 153 -11.39 6.73 -8.74
N GLU A 154 -11.33 5.61 -8.01
CA GLU A 154 -12.35 5.26 -7.01
C GLU A 154 -12.42 6.30 -5.89
N TYR A 155 -11.26 6.70 -5.35
CA TYR A 155 -11.15 7.69 -4.28
C TYR A 155 -11.54 9.08 -4.78
N TYR A 156 -11.06 9.49 -5.96
CA TYR A 156 -11.40 10.78 -6.54
C TYR A 156 -12.91 10.93 -6.78
N ASN A 157 -13.56 9.88 -7.28
CA ASN A 157 -15.00 9.87 -7.52
C ASN A 157 -15.83 9.54 -6.27
N MET A 158 -15.19 9.27 -5.13
CA MET A 158 -15.85 8.84 -3.88
C MET A 158 -16.83 7.69 -4.13
N SER A 159 -16.43 6.72 -4.95
CA SER A 159 -17.32 5.64 -5.38
C SER A 159 -17.74 4.76 -4.20
N GLN A 160 -19.01 4.36 -4.21
CA GLN A 160 -19.61 3.53 -3.17
C GLN A 160 -20.25 2.29 -3.79
N TRP A 161 -20.64 1.36 -2.94
CA TRP A 161 -21.43 0.22 -3.37
C TRP A 161 -22.75 0.70 -3.98
N GLU A 162 -23.09 0.17 -5.16
CA GLU A 162 -24.43 0.33 -5.69
C GLU A 162 -25.41 -0.37 -4.75
N THR A 163 -26.22 0.43 -4.05
CA THR A 163 -27.36 -0.07 -3.29
C THR A 163 -28.60 0.03 -4.16
N TYR A 164 -29.44 -1.01 -4.14
CA TYR A 164 -30.77 -0.88 -4.70
C TYR A 164 -31.50 0.29 -4.03
N PRO A 165 -32.28 1.10 -4.78
CA PRO A 165 -33.07 2.16 -4.16
C PRO A 165 -33.95 1.54 -3.07
N THR A 166 -33.83 2.05 -1.85
CA THR A 166 -34.87 1.84 -0.84
C THR A 166 -36.01 2.78 -1.21
N GLU A 167 -37.07 2.24 -1.83
CA GLU A 167 -38.36 2.93 -1.97
C GLU A 167 -38.90 3.41 -0.61
#